data_AF-A0A932PIJ3-F1
#
_entry.id   AF-A0A932PIJ3-F1
#
_cell.length_a   1.000
_cell.length_b   1.000
_cell.length_c   1.000
_cell.angle_alpha   90.00
_cell.angle_beta   90.00
_cell.angle_gamma   90.00
#
_symmetry.space_group_name_H-M   'P 1'
#
loop_
_entity.id
_entity.type
_entity.pdbx_description
1 polymer ?
#
loop_
_entity_poly.entity_id
_entity_poly.type
_entity_poly.pdbx_seq_one_letter_code
_entity_poly.pdbx_strand_id
1 'polypeptide(L)'
;MKRSIGIAVLLVTALVGLGSRQSCAQNLAKRLILKDGSYQLAAKYEIKGERVRYFSAERGEWEEIPKNLIDWDATDKYEKGRLQGEPAPEAVALDKELEAEQKAEEARTPKVAPGIRLPDDGGVFLLDTFQNQPQLDEINQSGGDLNKNMKSNILRAAINPLASAKQTIELDGVRAKVQSHTGVPAIYVNIDPIDANGKPVLAPGEEPPPPAVERFKIVRAEIKNGKRIAGGIKIAPYGKVKADEKFIPSTVQELTGGWVKLSPQQPLANGEYAVVEMLGKEGMNLYVWDFGVNPSAPANVSAWKSVPEEKKKADVPDDLKKRPPQ
;
A
#
# COMPACT_ATOMS: atom_id res chain seq x y z
N MET A 1 5.57 -25.34 -56.23
CA MET A 1 5.17 -26.56 -55.49
C MET A 1 5.08 -26.22 -54.02
N LYS A 2 3.86 -26.22 -53.47
CA LYS A 2 3.56 -25.96 -52.06
C LYS A 2 4.00 -27.17 -51.22
N ARG A 3 4.77 -26.96 -50.16
CA ARG A 3 4.97 -27.96 -49.10
C ARG A 3 4.49 -27.36 -47.79
N SER A 4 3.29 -27.79 -47.41
CA SER A 4 2.71 -27.62 -46.09
C SER A 4 3.50 -28.46 -45.10
N ILE A 5 3.99 -27.84 -44.03
CA ILE A 5 4.40 -28.54 -42.81
C ILE A 5 3.68 -27.83 -41.69
N GLY A 6 2.61 -28.45 -41.20
CA GLY A 6 1.95 -28.07 -39.97
C GLY A 6 2.81 -28.52 -38.79
N ILE A 7 3.09 -27.62 -37.86
CA ILE A 7 3.62 -27.97 -36.56
C ILE A 7 2.62 -27.43 -35.54
N ALA A 8 2.15 -28.37 -34.74
CA ALA A 8 1.10 -28.23 -33.76
C ALA A 8 1.48 -27.23 -32.66
N VAL A 9 0.50 -26.40 -32.32
CA VAL A 9 0.47 -25.59 -31.09
C VAL A 9 0.38 -26.56 -29.92
N LEU A 10 1.41 -26.61 -29.08
CA LEU A 10 1.35 -27.26 -27.78
C LEU A 10 1.12 -26.16 -26.73
N LEU A 11 -0.14 -25.99 -26.35
CA LEU A 11 -0.54 -25.25 -25.16
C LEU A 11 0.10 -25.92 -23.93
N VAL A 12 0.99 -25.21 -23.24
CA VAL A 12 1.38 -25.56 -21.87
C VAL A 12 0.38 -24.88 -20.94
N THR A 13 -0.71 -25.58 -20.66
CA THR A 13 -1.68 -25.22 -19.63
C THR A 13 -1.32 -25.91 -18.32
N ALA A 14 -1.33 -25.11 -17.25
CA ALA A 14 -1.57 -25.48 -15.85
C ALA A 14 -0.53 -26.39 -15.15
N LEU A 15 0.37 -25.74 -14.39
CA LEU A 15 1.02 -26.34 -13.22
C LEU A 15 0.74 -25.49 -11.97
N VAL A 16 -0.54 -25.33 -11.61
CA VAL A 16 -0.96 -24.84 -10.28
C VAL A 16 -2.13 -25.71 -9.86
N GLY A 17 -1.87 -26.70 -9.00
CA GLY A 17 -2.93 -27.63 -8.57
C GLY A 17 -2.50 -28.82 -7.70
N LEU A 18 -1.21 -28.96 -7.34
CA LEU A 18 -0.78 -30.04 -6.44
C LEU A 18 -0.64 -29.63 -4.96
N GLY A 19 -0.74 -28.35 -4.61
CA GLY A 19 -0.61 -27.90 -3.21
C GLY A 19 -1.76 -28.31 -2.29
N SER A 20 -2.95 -28.61 -2.82
CA SER A 20 -4.17 -28.78 -2.01
C SER A 20 -4.37 -30.20 -1.46
N ARG A 21 -3.74 -31.23 -2.05
CA ARG A 21 -3.88 -32.62 -1.58
C ARG A 21 -2.92 -32.98 -0.44
N GLN A 22 -1.74 -32.35 -0.40
CA GLN A 22 -0.76 -32.58 0.65
C GLN A 22 -1.20 -31.99 2.00
N SER A 23 -1.82 -30.80 2.04
CA SER A 23 -2.25 -30.20 3.32
C SER A 23 -3.37 -30.97 4.02
N CYS A 24 -4.28 -31.59 3.25
CA CYS A 24 -5.38 -32.39 3.82
C CYS A 24 -4.89 -33.72 4.39
N ALA A 25 -3.95 -34.40 3.72
CA ALA A 25 -3.38 -35.67 4.19
C ALA A 25 -2.50 -35.48 5.45
N GLN A 26 -1.76 -34.37 5.55
CA GLN A 26 -0.95 -34.05 6.73
C GLN A 26 -1.80 -33.75 7.97
N ASN A 27 -3.01 -33.20 7.81
CA ASN A 27 -3.96 -32.97 8.91
C ASN A 27 -4.64 -34.25 9.41
N LEU A 28 -4.74 -35.28 8.55
CA LEU A 28 -5.38 -36.56 8.90
C LEU A 28 -4.41 -37.58 9.50
N ALA A 29 -3.11 -37.46 9.21
CA ALA A 29 -2.08 -38.36 9.73
C ALA A 29 -1.79 -38.11 11.22
N LYS A 30 -1.45 -39.17 11.95
CA LYS A 30 -0.88 -39.06 13.30
C LYS A 30 0.54 -38.52 13.20
N ARG A 31 1.03 -37.86 14.23
CA ARG A 31 2.45 -37.45 14.33
C ARG A 31 3.15 -38.23 15.43
N LEU A 32 4.22 -38.93 15.09
CA LEU A 32 5.19 -39.41 16.07
C LEU A 32 6.21 -38.30 16.27
N ILE A 33 6.06 -37.52 17.34
CA ILE A 33 6.92 -36.38 17.66
C ILE A 33 8.17 -36.91 18.36
N LEU A 34 9.35 -36.52 17.88
CA LEU A 34 10.64 -36.88 18.43
C LEU A 34 11.08 -35.86 19.48
N LYS A 35 11.99 -36.26 20.37
CA LYS A 35 12.51 -35.42 21.45
C LYS A 35 13.29 -34.18 20.98
N ASP A 36 13.73 -34.16 19.73
CA ASP A 36 14.36 -32.99 19.10
C ASP A 36 13.34 -32.01 18.49
N GLY A 37 12.04 -32.32 18.57
CA GLY A 37 10.95 -31.52 18.03
C GLY A 37 10.57 -31.83 16.58
N SER A 38 11.35 -32.67 15.88
CA SER A 38 10.95 -33.18 14.56
C SER A 38 9.83 -34.22 14.69
N TYR A 39 9.17 -34.58 13.60
CA TYR A 39 8.11 -35.59 13.65
C TYR A 39 8.06 -36.46 12.40
N GLN A 40 7.49 -37.66 12.56
CA GLN A 40 7.12 -38.54 11.45
C GLN A 40 5.61 -38.60 11.30
N LEU A 41 5.14 -38.47 10.07
CA LEU A 41 3.72 -38.63 9.75
C LEU A 41 3.38 -40.11 9.61
N ALA A 42 2.47 -40.60 10.44
CA ALA A 42 2.07 -42.00 10.50
C ALA A 42 0.57 -42.15 10.23
N ALA A 43 0.19 -43.06 9.34
CA ALA A 43 -1.20 -43.48 9.21
C ALA A 43 -1.61 -44.36 10.42
N LYS A 44 -0.69 -45.20 10.89
CA LYS A 44 -0.82 -46.07 12.08
C LYS A 44 0.55 -46.48 12.60
N TYR A 45 0.64 -46.89 13.87
CA TYR A 45 1.87 -47.39 14.48
C TYR A 45 1.61 -48.51 15.49
N GLU A 46 2.62 -49.34 15.73
CA GLU A 46 2.65 -50.46 16.69
C GLU A 46 3.94 -50.40 17.51
N ILE A 47 3.85 -50.56 18.83
CA ILE A 47 5.02 -50.64 19.72
C ILE A 47 5.47 -52.11 19.80
N LYS A 48 6.70 -52.41 19.38
CA LYS A 48 7.32 -53.75 19.39
C LYS A 48 8.60 -53.72 20.22
N GLY A 49 8.45 -54.00 21.53
CA GLY A 49 9.56 -53.92 22.48
C GLY A 49 10.15 -52.50 22.53
N GLU A 50 11.43 -52.39 22.21
CA GLU A 50 12.19 -51.11 22.20
C GLU A 50 12.03 -50.30 20.91
N ARG A 51 11.25 -50.77 19.92
CA ARG A 51 11.03 -50.06 18.65
C ARG A 51 9.55 -49.80 18.41
N VAL A 52 9.26 -48.70 17.73
CA VAL A 52 7.95 -48.37 17.18
C VAL A 52 7.99 -48.59 15.69
N ARG A 53 7.12 -49.48 15.20
CA ARG A 53 6.93 -49.72 13.77
C ARG A 53 5.72 -48.90 13.31
N TYR A 54 5.90 -48.00 12.34
CA TYR A 54 4.83 -47.13 11.86
C TYR A 54 4.70 -47.17 10.34
N PHE A 55 3.50 -46.94 9.84
CA PHE A 55 3.25 -46.84 8.40
C PHE A 55 3.31 -45.37 8.00
N SER A 56 4.35 -44.98 7.28
CA SER A 56 4.61 -43.60 6.85
C SER A 56 3.47 -43.09 5.98
N ALA A 57 2.84 -42.00 6.40
CA ALA A 57 1.77 -41.36 5.63
C ALA A 57 2.29 -40.63 4.39
N GLU A 58 3.60 -40.32 4.34
CA GLU A 58 4.23 -39.69 3.18
C GLU A 58 4.71 -40.71 2.16
N ARG A 59 5.30 -41.82 2.62
CA ARG A 59 5.95 -42.81 1.75
C ARG A 59 5.10 -44.05 1.48
N GLY A 60 4.07 -44.29 2.28
CA GLY A 60 3.21 -45.48 2.13
C GLY A 60 3.91 -46.79 2.46
N GLU A 61 4.96 -46.75 3.30
CA GLU A 61 5.76 -47.92 3.67
C GLU A 61 5.90 -48.04 5.20
N TRP A 62 6.26 -49.24 5.67
CA TRP A 62 6.53 -49.48 7.09
C TRP A 62 7.97 -49.09 7.44
N GLU A 63 8.12 -48.27 8.48
CA GLU A 63 9.38 -47.78 9.00
C GLU A 63 9.50 -48.07 10.51
N GLU A 64 10.71 -47.99 11.07
CA GLU A 64 10.97 -48.31 12.48
C GLU A 64 11.85 -47.28 13.18
N ILE A 65 11.37 -46.76 14.33
CA ILE A 65 12.10 -45.79 15.15
C ILE A 65 12.21 -46.30 16.60
N PRO A 66 13.35 -46.11 17.29
CA PRO A 66 13.47 -46.42 18.71
C PRO A 66 12.42 -45.73 19.57
N LYS A 67 11.78 -46.47 20.47
CA LYS A 67 10.73 -45.97 21.37
C LYS A 67 11.20 -44.80 22.24
N ASN A 68 12.48 -44.80 22.62
CA ASN A 68 13.09 -43.81 23.50
C ASN A 68 13.37 -42.45 22.83
N LEU A 69 13.30 -42.37 21.48
CA LEU A 69 13.47 -41.13 20.73
C LEU A 69 12.16 -40.37 20.54
N ILE A 70 11.01 -41.03 20.72
CA ILE A 70 9.70 -40.42 20.62
C ILE A 70 9.39 -39.70 21.95
N ASP A 71 8.96 -38.45 21.82
CA ASP A 71 8.30 -37.70 22.87
C ASP A 71 6.81 -38.09 22.89
N TRP A 72 6.48 -39.02 23.78
CA TRP A 72 5.11 -39.55 23.91
C TRP A 72 4.15 -38.51 24.47
N ASP A 73 4.60 -37.62 25.35
CA ASP A 73 3.76 -36.57 25.91
C ASP A 73 3.35 -35.58 24.82
N ALA A 74 4.29 -35.19 23.95
CA ALA A 74 4.01 -34.34 22.80
C ALA A 74 3.13 -35.05 21.76
N THR A 75 3.45 -36.32 21.45
CA THR A 75 2.71 -37.16 20.50
C THR A 75 1.24 -37.32 20.90
N ASP A 76 0.98 -37.67 22.16
CA ASP A 76 -0.36 -37.89 22.67
C ASP A 76 -1.15 -36.58 22.79
N LYS A 77 -0.47 -35.49 23.17
CA LYS A 77 -1.08 -34.15 23.18
C LYS A 77 -1.52 -33.73 21.79
N TYR A 78 -0.66 -33.90 20.77
CA TYR A 78 -1.01 -33.58 19.39
C TYR A 78 -2.17 -34.45 18.89
N GLU A 79 -2.12 -35.76 19.12
CA GLU A 79 -3.18 -36.66 18.68
C GLU A 79 -4.52 -36.34 19.34
N LYS A 80 -4.52 -35.97 20.64
CA LYS A 80 -5.72 -35.54 21.35
C LYS A 80 -6.29 -34.24 20.78
N GLY A 81 -5.44 -33.23 20.54
CA GLY A 81 -5.86 -31.97 19.91
C GLY A 81 -6.46 -32.19 18.52
N ARG A 82 -5.79 -33.01 17.69
CA ARG A 82 -6.27 -33.40 16.36
C ARG A 82 -7.64 -34.08 16.41
N LEU A 83 -7.84 -35.02 17.34
CA LEU A 83 -9.13 -35.70 17.52
C LEU A 83 -10.23 -34.75 18.03
N GLN A 84 -9.86 -33.68 18.74
CA GLN A 84 -10.76 -32.61 19.18
C GLN A 84 -10.99 -31.54 18.11
N GLY A 85 -10.36 -31.66 16.94
CA GLY A 85 -10.46 -30.70 15.85
C GLY A 85 -9.66 -29.41 16.06
N GLU A 86 -8.68 -29.43 16.97
CA GLU A 86 -7.77 -28.29 17.15
C GLU A 86 -6.88 -28.13 15.92
N PRO A 87 -6.68 -26.89 15.43
CA PRO A 87 -5.76 -26.62 14.33
C PRO A 87 -4.34 -27.02 14.73
N ALA A 88 -3.59 -27.58 13.78
CA ALA A 88 -2.19 -27.91 14.00
C ALA A 88 -1.38 -26.66 14.37
N PRO A 89 -0.33 -26.76 15.21
CA PRO A 89 0.48 -25.61 15.61
C PRO A 89 1.03 -24.80 14.42
N GLU A 90 1.34 -25.45 13.31
CA GLU A 90 1.79 -24.78 12.09
C GLU A 90 0.69 -23.94 11.43
N ALA A 91 -0.56 -24.42 11.45
CA ALA A 91 -1.70 -23.66 10.94
C ALA A 91 -1.96 -22.40 11.79
N VAL A 92 -1.89 -22.54 13.12
CA VAL A 92 -2.02 -21.40 14.04
C VAL A 92 -0.89 -20.38 13.84
N ALA A 93 0.34 -20.84 13.60
CA ALA A 93 1.47 -19.96 13.33
C ALA A 93 1.28 -19.20 12.00
N LEU A 94 0.85 -19.89 10.95
CA LEU A 94 0.56 -19.28 9.65
C LEU A 94 -0.58 -18.26 9.73
N ASP A 95 -1.68 -18.60 10.41
CA ASP A 95 -2.80 -17.67 10.59
C ASP A 95 -2.33 -16.39 11.31
N LYS A 96 -1.48 -16.54 12.33
CA LYS A 96 -0.91 -15.40 13.06
C LYS A 96 0.03 -14.56 12.19
N GLU A 97 0.82 -15.18 11.32
CA GLU A 97 1.69 -14.50 10.36
C GLU A 97 0.85 -13.73 9.32
N LEU A 98 -0.14 -14.37 8.73
CA LEU A 98 -1.07 -13.75 7.77
C LEU A 98 -1.85 -12.58 8.39
N GLU A 99 -2.29 -12.71 9.64
CA GLU A 99 -2.91 -11.60 10.37
C GLU A 99 -1.94 -10.44 10.60
N ALA A 100 -0.66 -10.73 10.88
CA ALA A 100 0.36 -9.71 11.06
C ALA A 100 0.67 -8.99 9.75
N GLU A 101 0.76 -9.71 8.64
CA GLU A 101 0.93 -9.14 7.30
C GLU A 101 -0.25 -8.25 6.91
N GLN A 102 -1.49 -8.74 7.11
CA GLN A 102 -2.70 -7.94 6.86
C GLN A 102 -2.70 -6.65 7.70
N LYS A 103 -2.37 -6.73 8.99
CA LYS A 103 -2.28 -5.54 9.85
C LYS A 103 -1.19 -4.57 9.38
N ALA A 104 -0.07 -5.08 8.87
CA ALA A 104 1.01 -4.26 8.34
C ALA A 104 0.59 -3.55 7.03
N GLU A 105 -0.10 -4.25 6.14
CA GLU A 105 -0.66 -3.69 4.90
C GLU A 105 -1.73 -2.63 5.19
N GLU A 106 -2.66 -2.93 6.10
CA GLU A 106 -3.70 -1.98 6.52
C GLU A 106 -3.12 -0.74 7.19
N ALA A 107 -1.98 -0.87 7.88
CA ALA A 107 -1.28 0.27 8.46
C ALA A 107 -0.65 1.18 7.39
N ARG A 108 -0.24 0.64 6.23
CA ARG A 108 0.29 1.42 5.09
C ARG A 108 -0.79 2.10 4.26
N THR A 109 -2.00 1.53 4.25
CA THR A 109 -3.15 1.96 3.43
C THR A 109 -4.31 2.50 4.28
N PRO A 110 -4.13 3.66 4.95
CA PRO A 110 -5.16 4.20 5.84
C PRO A 110 -6.48 4.43 5.11
N LYS A 111 -7.59 4.05 5.77
CA LYS A 111 -8.95 4.30 5.30
C LYS A 111 -9.32 5.76 5.53
N VAL A 112 -9.70 6.47 4.47
CA VAL A 112 -9.98 7.92 4.49
C VAL A 112 -11.46 8.26 4.33
N ALA A 113 -12.23 7.33 3.74
CA ALA A 113 -13.69 7.38 3.66
C ALA A 113 -14.26 5.95 3.58
N PRO A 114 -15.59 5.74 3.72
CA PRO A 114 -16.20 4.43 3.50
C PRO A 114 -15.84 3.87 2.11
N GLY A 115 -15.22 2.68 2.08
CA GLY A 115 -14.77 2.04 0.85
C GLY A 115 -13.59 2.71 0.13
N ILE A 116 -12.90 3.68 0.76
CA ILE A 116 -11.73 4.37 0.17
C ILE A 116 -10.54 4.29 1.11
N ARG A 117 -9.45 3.69 0.63
CA ARG A 117 -8.14 3.67 1.25
C ARG A 117 -7.14 4.42 0.37
N LEU A 118 -6.11 4.97 1.01
CA LEU A 118 -4.95 5.51 0.30
C LEU A 118 -4.08 4.35 -0.21
N PRO A 119 -3.42 4.51 -1.37
CA PRO A 119 -2.56 3.48 -1.91
C PRO A 119 -1.23 3.39 -1.12
N ASP A 120 -0.50 2.30 -1.31
CA ASP A 120 0.75 2.02 -0.59
C ASP A 120 2.01 2.60 -1.29
N ASP A 121 1.89 2.97 -2.56
CA ASP A 121 2.95 3.57 -3.39
C ASP A 121 3.13 5.09 -3.16
N GLY A 122 2.26 5.70 -2.36
CA GLY A 122 2.30 7.13 -2.03
C GLY A 122 1.64 8.01 -3.10
N GLY A 123 1.87 9.31 -3.05
CA GLY A 123 1.33 10.31 -3.95
C GLY A 123 0.64 11.47 -3.24
N VAL A 124 -0.12 12.24 -4.01
CA VAL A 124 -0.95 13.34 -3.50
C VAL A 124 -2.38 13.15 -3.99
N PHE A 125 -3.32 13.04 -3.06
CA PHE A 125 -4.72 12.73 -3.36
C PHE A 125 -5.66 13.74 -2.71
N LEU A 126 -6.69 14.14 -3.44
CA LEU A 126 -7.79 14.95 -2.95
C LEU A 126 -8.99 14.04 -2.70
N LEU A 127 -9.47 13.98 -1.46
CA LEU A 127 -10.75 13.35 -1.15
C LEU A 127 -11.87 14.34 -1.42
N ASP A 128 -12.65 14.04 -2.44
CA ASP A 128 -13.75 14.86 -2.91
C ASP A 128 -15.10 14.22 -2.57
N THR A 129 -16.17 14.99 -2.68
CA THR A 129 -17.54 14.51 -2.60
C THR A 129 -18.32 15.03 -3.80
N PHE A 130 -18.50 14.17 -4.80
CA PHE A 130 -19.25 14.49 -6.01
C PHE A 130 -20.56 13.72 -6.02
N GLN A 131 -21.67 14.43 -6.20
CA GLN A 131 -23.02 13.83 -6.20
C GLN A 131 -23.29 12.96 -4.95
N ASN A 132 -22.85 13.43 -3.78
CA ASN A 132 -22.94 12.73 -2.48
C ASN A 132 -22.15 11.41 -2.39
N GLN A 133 -21.21 11.17 -3.30
CA GLN A 133 -20.33 10.01 -3.25
C GLN A 133 -18.89 10.46 -2.97
N PRO A 134 -18.21 9.86 -1.97
CA PRO A 134 -16.80 10.12 -1.79
C PRO A 134 -16.02 9.54 -2.96
N GLN A 135 -15.01 10.29 -3.41
CA GLN A 135 -14.08 9.85 -4.45
C GLN A 135 -12.68 10.36 -4.15
N LEU A 136 -11.67 9.61 -4.57
CA LEU A 136 -10.27 9.95 -4.38
C LEU A 136 -9.68 10.36 -5.72
N ASP A 137 -9.19 11.59 -5.79
CA ASP A 137 -8.63 12.18 -7.00
C ASP A 137 -7.12 12.34 -6.87
N GLU A 138 -6.34 11.63 -7.68
CA GLU A 138 -4.89 11.79 -7.73
C GLU A 138 -4.53 13.15 -8.35
N ILE A 139 -3.82 13.98 -7.59
CA ILE A 139 -3.25 15.22 -8.08
C ILE A 139 -1.84 14.90 -8.60
N ASN A 140 -1.64 15.11 -9.90
CA ASN A 140 -0.33 14.96 -10.51
C ASN A 140 0.55 16.17 -10.18
N GLN A 141 1.86 15.93 -10.08
CA GLN A 141 2.83 16.98 -9.88
C GLN A 141 2.96 17.85 -11.16
N SER A 142 2.99 19.16 -10.99
CA SER A 142 3.04 20.18 -12.05
C SER A 142 4.05 21.28 -11.69
N GLY A 143 4.56 22.01 -12.68
CA GLY A 143 5.48 23.15 -12.49
C GLY A 143 6.89 22.93 -13.05
N GLY A 144 7.68 24.01 -13.12
CA GLY A 144 9.08 24.04 -13.58
C GLY A 144 9.30 23.95 -15.10
N ASP A 145 9.78 25.03 -15.72
CA ASP A 145 10.28 25.06 -17.13
C ASP A 145 11.61 24.29 -17.31
N LEU A 146 11.71 23.07 -16.79
CA LEU A 146 12.86 22.19 -16.97
C LEU A 146 12.42 20.96 -17.76
N ASN A 147 12.61 21.07 -19.08
CA ASN A 147 12.77 20.00 -20.08
C ASN A 147 12.24 18.60 -19.67
N LYS A 148 11.13 18.16 -20.29
CA LYS A 148 10.39 16.89 -20.04
C LYS A 148 11.19 15.58 -20.26
N ASN A 149 12.51 15.63 -20.40
CA ASN A 149 13.37 14.48 -20.73
C ASN A 149 14.12 13.85 -19.54
N MET A 150 13.91 14.27 -18.30
CA MET A 150 14.56 13.67 -17.12
C MET A 150 13.61 12.76 -16.32
N LYS A 151 13.29 11.58 -16.87
CA LYS A 151 12.33 10.61 -16.28
C LYS A 151 12.77 9.89 -14.99
N SER A 152 13.72 10.40 -14.24
CA SER A 152 14.04 9.85 -12.91
C SER A 152 14.83 10.91 -12.14
N ASN A 153 14.37 11.23 -10.92
CA ASN A 153 14.99 12.17 -9.97
C ASN A 153 14.70 13.69 -10.10
N ILE A 154 13.47 14.08 -10.51
CA ILE A 154 13.02 15.49 -10.58
C ILE A 154 12.59 16.08 -9.21
N LEU A 155 12.49 15.28 -8.14
CA LEU A 155 11.70 15.63 -6.95
C LEU A 155 12.16 16.88 -6.16
N ARG A 156 13.35 17.42 -6.39
CA ARG A 156 13.82 18.63 -5.72
C ARG A 156 14.72 19.43 -6.67
N ALA A 157 14.15 20.17 -7.62
CA ALA A 157 14.97 21.07 -8.44
C ALA A 157 15.63 22.13 -7.55
N ALA A 158 16.95 22.07 -7.44
CA ALA A 158 17.74 23.10 -6.77
C ALA A 158 17.60 24.42 -7.55
N ILE A 159 17.26 25.48 -6.83
CA ILE A 159 17.15 26.84 -7.39
C ILE A 159 18.53 27.26 -7.89
N ASN A 160 18.66 27.56 -9.18
CA ASN A 160 19.90 28.07 -9.75
C ASN A 160 20.10 29.52 -9.28
N PRO A 161 21.16 29.83 -8.48
CA PRO A 161 21.39 31.19 -7.96
C PRO A 161 21.81 32.21 -9.04
N LEU A 162 22.08 31.76 -10.28
CA LEU A 162 22.34 32.62 -11.44
C LEU A 162 21.08 32.92 -12.28
N ALA A 163 19.93 32.31 -11.96
CA ALA A 163 18.65 32.67 -12.55
C ALA A 163 18.08 33.94 -11.88
N SER A 164 17.16 34.63 -12.56
CA SER A 164 16.60 35.92 -12.15
C SER A 164 16.23 36.02 -10.66
N ALA A 165 16.42 37.19 -10.05
CA ALA A 165 16.17 37.46 -8.63
C ALA A 165 14.74 37.14 -8.13
N LYS A 166 13.80 36.92 -9.05
CA LYS A 166 12.47 36.39 -8.79
C LYS A 166 12.19 35.24 -9.75
N GLN A 167 11.70 34.13 -9.22
CA GLN A 167 11.21 32.98 -9.98
C GLN A 167 9.76 32.72 -9.59
N THR A 168 8.89 32.48 -10.57
CA THR A 168 7.48 32.15 -10.33
C THR A 168 7.19 30.71 -10.72
N ILE A 169 6.27 30.07 -9.98
CA ILE A 169 5.74 28.75 -10.30
C ILE A 169 4.56 28.95 -11.25
N GLU A 170 4.84 28.83 -12.55
CA GLU A 170 3.83 28.90 -13.59
C GLU A 170 3.27 27.50 -13.89
N LEU A 171 1.95 27.43 -13.96
CA LEU A 171 1.20 26.22 -14.27
C LEU A 171 0.40 26.46 -15.55
N ASP A 172 0.47 25.49 -16.45
CA ASP A 172 -0.24 25.58 -17.73
C ASP A 172 -1.76 25.60 -17.54
N GLY A 173 -2.40 26.40 -18.38
CA GLY A 173 -3.85 26.56 -18.41
C GLY A 173 -4.41 27.38 -17.24
N VAL A 174 -5.68 27.76 -17.40
CA VAL A 174 -6.43 28.57 -16.43
C VAL A 174 -7.19 27.74 -15.40
N ARG A 175 -7.14 26.41 -15.49
CA ARG A 175 -7.93 25.48 -14.67
C ARG A 175 -7.16 24.20 -14.39
N ALA A 176 -7.16 23.76 -13.14
CA ALA A 176 -6.58 22.48 -12.73
C ALA A 176 -7.39 21.31 -13.30
N LYS A 177 -6.70 20.20 -13.58
CA LYS A 177 -7.35 18.96 -14.03
C LYS A 177 -8.26 18.38 -12.95
N VAL A 178 -7.81 18.43 -11.69
CA VAL A 178 -8.57 17.97 -10.52
C VAL A 178 -9.34 19.14 -9.91
N GLN A 179 -10.62 18.94 -9.66
CA GLN A 179 -11.51 19.95 -9.08
C GLN A 179 -12.19 19.38 -7.84
N SER A 180 -12.02 20.06 -6.72
CA SER A 180 -12.80 19.84 -5.50
C SER A 180 -14.20 20.41 -5.67
N HIS A 181 -15.22 19.61 -5.35
CA HIS A 181 -16.61 20.04 -5.31
C HIS A 181 -17.03 20.57 -3.94
N THR A 182 -16.09 20.60 -2.98
CA THR A 182 -16.24 21.20 -1.65
C THR A 182 -15.23 22.32 -1.41
N GLY A 183 -15.61 23.32 -0.61
CA GLY A 183 -14.71 24.38 -0.15
C GLY A 183 -13.72 23.92 0.91
N VAL A 184 -13.90 22.74 1.50
CA VAL A 184 -13.02 22.21 2.56
C VAL A 184 -12.37 20.88 2.13
N PRO A 185 -11.55 20.88 1.06
CA PRO A 185 -10.91 19.66 0.57
C PRO A 185 -10.01 19.03 1.65
N ALA A 186 -10.06 17.70 1.74
CA ALA A 186 -9.07 16.92 2.46
C ALA A 186 -8.02 16.41 1.47
N ILE A 187 -6.77 16.84 1.63
CA ILE A 187 -5.67 16.47 0.74
C ILE A 187 -4.71 15.58 1.50
N TYR A 188 -4.41 14.42 0.95
CA TYR A 188 -3.53 13.42 1.53
C TYR A 188 -2.20 13.42 0.77
N VAL A 189 -1.09 13.47 1.51
CA VAL A 189 0.25 13.59 0.94
C VAL A 189 1.15 12.50 1.52
N ASN A 190 1.83 11.77 0.65
CA ASN A 190 2.95 10.88 0.99
C ASN A 190 3.92 10.88 -0.19
N ILE A 191 4.98 11.68 -0.10
CA ILE A 191 5.91 11.92 -1.21
C ILE A 191 7.35 11.53 -0.85
N ASP A 192 7.54 10.97 0.34
CA ASP A 192 8.87 10.56 0.78
C ASP A 192 9.22 9.22 0.14
N PRO A 193 10.41 9.10 -0.48
CA PRO A 193 10.84 7.83 -1.01
C PRO A 193 10.97 6.83 0.14
N ILE A 194 10.32 5.69 -0.02
CA ILE A 194 10.42 4.56 0.92
C ILE A 194 11.32 3.48 0.34
N ASP A 195 12.04 2.75 1.20
CA ASP A 195 12.76 1.55 0.80
C ASP A 195 11.77 0.39 0.54
N ALA A 196 12.28 -0.75 0.08
CA ALA A 196 11.47 -1.96 -0.11
C ALA A 196 10.79 -2.46 1.19
N ASN A 197 11.18 -1.95 2.36
CA ASN A 197 10.60 -2.27 3.65
C ASN A 197 9.60 -1.20 4.14
N GLY A 198 9.33 -0.17 3.34
CA GLY A 198 8.42 0.92 3.68
C GLY A 198 9.01 1.97 4.63
N LYS A 199 10.34 2.07 4.76
CA LYS A 199 11.01 3.06 5.61
C LYS A 199 11.45 4.27 4.79
N PRO A 200 11.30 5.51 5.30
CA PRO A 200 11.80 6.70 4.62
C PRO A 200 13.30 6.60 4.31
N VAL A 201 13.68 6.91 3.08
CA VAL A 201 15.07 6.94 2.59
C VAL A 201 15.50 8.39 2.42
N LEU A 202 16.54 8.80 3.15
CA LEU A 202 17.23 10.07 2.89
C LEU A 202 18.44 9.79 2.01
N ALA A 203 18.62 10.60 0.95
CA ALA A 203 19.85 10.50 0.16
C ALA A 203 21.07 10.94 1.01
N PRO A 204 22.27 10.36 0.80
CA PRO A 204 23.47 10.78 1.51
C PRO A 204 23.73 12.29 1.32
N GLY A 205 23.78 13.04 2.42
CA GLY A 205 24.01 14.50 2.42
C GLY A 205 22.75 15.35 2.31
N GLU A 206 21.56 14.74 2.28
CA GLU A 206 20.28 15.44 2.30
C GLU A 206 19.86 15.73 3.75
N GLU A 207 19.45 16.96 4.05
CA GLU A 207 18.89 17.28 5.36
C GLU A 207 17.52 16.61 5.53
N PRO A 208 17.15 16.18 6.76
CA PRO A 208 15.82 15.66 7.01
C PRO A 208 14.76 16.68 6.60
N PRO A 209 13.63 16.24 6.01
CA PRO A 209 12.55 17.16 5.66
C PRO A 209 12.02 17.85 6.92
N PRO A 210 11.50 19.09 6.80
CA PRO A 210 10.83 19.76 7.91
C PRO A 210 9.65 18.93 8.43
N PRO A 211 9.20 19.16 9.69
CA PRO A 211 7.96 18.58 10.20
C PRO A 211 6.79 18.84 9.24
N ALA A 212 5.86 17.88 9.12
CA ALA A 212 4.77 17.95 8.12
C ALA A 212 3.98 19.28 8.17
N VAL A 213 3.76 19.83 9.37
CA VAL A 213 3.08 21.11 9.60
C VAL A 213 3.83 22.32 9.02
N GLU A 214 5.15 22.25 8.91
CA GLU A 214 6.00 23.27 8.29
C GLU A 214 6.22 22.97 6.80
N ARG A 215 6.25 21.68 6.44
CA ARG A 215 6.56 21.19 5.10
C ARG A 215 5.45 21.41 4.09
N PHE A 216 4.19 21.13 4.42
CA PHE A 216 3.11 21.19 3.43
C PHE A 216 2.24 22.41 3.64
N LYS A 217 2.08 23.21 2.58
CA LYS A 217 1.27 24.45 2.60
C LYS A 217 0.33 24.49 1.41
N ILE A 218 -0.82 25.15 1.59
CA ILE A 218 -1.74 25.48 0.50
C ILE A 218 -1.48 26.93 0.09
N VAL A 219 -1.39 27.19 -1.21
CA VAL A 219 -1.30 28.52 -1.81
C VAL A 219 -2.46 28.72 -2.78
N ARG A 220 -2.91 29.96 -2.93
CA ARG A 220 -3.87 30.32 -3.97
C ARG A 220 -3.12 30.71 -5.24
N ALA A 221 -3.53 30.18 -6.37
CA ALA A 221 -2.96 30.54 -7.66
C ALA A 221 -3.71 31.73 -8.28
N GLU A 222 -2.96 32.65 -8.88
CA GLU A 222 -3.50 33.78 -9.65
C GLU A 222 -3.49 33.47 -11.14
N ILE A 223 -4.56 33.80 -11.85
CA ILE A 223 -4.59 33.64 -13.32
C ILE A 223 -3.97 34.88 -13.96
N LYS A 224 -2.86 34.71 -14.69
CA LYS A 224 -2.18 35.76 -15.46
C LYS A 224 -1.77 35.22 -16.81
N ASN A 225 -2.07 35.97 -17.89
CA ASN A 225 -1.68 35.62 -19.25
C ASN A 225 -2.05 34.17 -19.67
N GLY A 226 -3.22 33.69 -19.24
CA GLY A 226 -3.69 32.34 -19.56
C GLY A 226 -3.02 31.20 -18.78
N LYS A 227 -2.13 31.52 -17.83
CA LYS A 227 -1.47 30.60 -16.92
C LYS A 227 -1.92 30.83 -15.48
N ARG A 228 -1.71 29.83 -14.63
CA ARG A 228 -1.90 29.95 -13.17
C ARG A 228 -0.53 30.15 -12.52
N ILE A 229 -0.43 31.17 -11.67
CA ILE A 229 0.77 31.51 -10.92
C ILE A 229 0.54 31.05 -9.48
N ALA A 230 1.08 29.89 -9.13
CA ALA A 230 0.87 29.26 -7.82
C ALA A 230 1.89 29.73 -6.77
N GLY A 231 2.91 30.46 -7.16
CA GLY A 231 3.87 30.95 -6.19
C GLY A 231 5.00 31.78 -6.78
N GLY A 232 5.71 32.48 -5.91
CA GLY A 232 6.94 33.20 -6.21
C GLY A 232 8.02 32.91 -5.18
N ILE A 233 9.27 32.86 -5.65
CA ILE A 233 10.47 32.75 -4.83
C ILE A 233 11.33 33.98 -5.13
N LYS A 234 11.74 34.68 -4.08
CA LYS A 234 12.71 35.78 -4.14
C LYS A 234 14.08 35.27 -3.73
N ILE A 235 15.07 35.49 -4.58
CA ILE A 235 16.46 35.15 -4.33
C ILE A 235 17.19 36.45 -3.98
N ALA A 236 17.65 36.57 -2.74
CA ALA A 236 18.43 37.72 -2.31
C ALA A 236 19.84 37.68 -2.96
N PRO A 237 20.53 38.83 -3.15
CA PRO A 237 21.85 38.89 -3.79
C PRO A 237 22.94 38.00 -3.14
N TYR A 238 22.73 37.61 -1.89
CA TYR A 238 23.61 36.75 -1.10
C TYR A 238 23.13 35.28 -1.04
N GLY A 239 22.19 34.89 -1.89
CA GLY A 239 21.73 33.51 -2.07
C GLY A 239 20.64 33.03 -1.11
N LYS A 240 20.16 33.85 -0.15
CA LYS A 240 18.98 33.44 0.63
C LYS A 240 17.72 33.47 -0.21
N VAL A 241 16.99 32.37 -0.14
CA VAL A 241 15.76 32.11 -0.86
C VAL A 241 14.59 32.33 0.09
N LYS A 242 13.62 33.15 -0.31
CA LYS A 242 12.40 33.39 0.47
C LYS A 242 11.15 33.24 -0.38
N ALA A 243 10.19 32.46 0.08
CA ALA A 243 8.85 32.41 -0.50
C ALA A 243 8.17 33.80 -0.45
N ASP A 244 7.62 34.24 -1.59
CA ASP A 244 6.91 35.51 -1.78
C ASP A 244 5.38 35.28 -1.83
N GLU A 245 4.87 34.40 -0.97
CA GLU A 245 3.48 33.94 -1.05
C GLU A 245 2.72 33.97 0.27
N LYS A 246 1.40 34.09 0.16
CA LYS A 246 0.50 34.01 1.31
C LYS A 246 -0.08 32.59 1.41
N PHE A 247 0.46 31.83 2.35
CA PHE A 247 -0.07 30.50 2.66
C PHE A 247 -1.48 30.58 3.26
N ILE A 248 -2.34 29.67 2.83
CA ILE A 248 -3.66 29.46 3.40
C ILE A 248 -3.51 28.71 4.73
N PRO A 249 -4.06 29.24 5.84
CA PRO A 249 -4.07 28.52 7.12
C PRO A 249 -4.70 27.14 6.97
N SER A 250 -3.94 26.12 7.37
CA SER A 250 -4.30 24.71 7.19
C SER A 250 -3.95 23.92 8.42
N THR A 251 -4.72 22.86 8.69
CA THR A 251 -4.41 21.84 9.68
C THR A 251 -3.68 20.69 9.00
N VAL A 252 -2.68 20.16 9.68
CA VAL A 252 -1.95 18.96 9.25
C VAL A 252 -2.15 17.88 10.31
N GLN A 253 -2.59 16.71 9.88
CA GLN A 253 -2.77 15.52 10.71
C GLN A 253 -1.95 14.38 10.13
N GLU A 254 -1.04 13.82 10.93
CA GLU A 254 -0.30 12.61 10.54
C GLU A 254 -1.20 11.37 10.64
N LEU A 255 -1.05 10.46 9.70
CA LEU A 255 -1.76 9.19 9.60
C LEU A 255 -0.75 8.04 9.57
N THR A 256 -1.25 6.81 9.60
CA THR A 256 -0.40 5.62 9.45
C THR A 256 0.22 5.55 8.05
N GLY A 257 1.34 4.85 7.92
CA GLY A 257 2.01 4.66 6.61
C GLY A 257 2.75 5.89 6.08
N GLY A 258 2.99 6.92 6.90
CA GLY A 258 3.68 8.15 6.48
C GLY A 258 2.79 9.17 5.77
N TRP A 259 1.50 8.86 5.65
CA TRP A 259 0.51 9.77 5.10
C TRP A 259 0.26 10.96 6.01
N VAL A 260 0.07 12.14 5.42
CA VAL A 260 -0.41 13.32 6.12
C VAL A 260 -1.67 13.86 5.47
N LYS A 261 -2.66 14.25 6.29
CA LYS A 261 -3.88 14.93 5.85
C LYS A 261 -3.72 16.43 6.07
N LEU A 262 -3.76 17.16 4.97
CA LEU A 262 -3.80 18.62 4.90
C LEU A 262 -5.25 19.07 4.65
N SER A 263 -5.73 20.01 5.46
CA SER A 263 -7.09 20.55 5.30
C SER A 263 -7.10 22.05 5.60
N PRO A 264 -7.74 22.89 4.77
CA PRO A 264 -7.82 24.31 5.04
C PRO A 264 -8.67 24.58 6.29
N GLN A 265 -8.27 25.54 7.12
CA GLN A 265 -8.99 25.88 8.35
C GLN A 265 -10.30 26.64 8.09
N GLN A 266 -10.44 27.23 6.89
CA GLN A 266 -11.61 27.96 6.44
C GLN A 266 -12.00 27.44 5.05
N PRO A 267 -13.30 27.44 4.70
CA PRO A 267 -13.72 27.12 3.33
C PRO A 267 -13.00 27.99 2.31
N LEU A 268 -12.34 27.34 1.35
CA LEU A 268 -11.72 27.97 0.20
C LEU A 268 -12.81 28.54 -0.70
N ALA A 269 -12.56 29.75 -1.21
CA ALA A 269 -13.39 30.33 -2.25
C ALA A 269 -13.19 29.59 -3.57
N ASN A 270 -14.14 29.74 -4.50
CA ASN A 270 -13.94 29.24 -5.85
C ASN A 270 -12.67 29.83 -6.46
N GLY A 271 -11.84 28.98 -7.06
CA GLY A 271 -10.55 29.40 -7.60
C GLY A 271 -9.56 28.25 -7.74
N GLU A 272 -8.31 28.62 -8.02
CA GLU A 272 -7.21 27.71 -8.29
C GLU A 272 -6.23 27.75 -7.13
N TYR A 273 -5.71 26.59 -6.76
CA TYR A 273 -4.87 26.37 -5.58
C TYR A 273 -3.78 25.36 -5.90
N ALA A 274 -2.76 25.31 -5.04
CA ALA A 274 -1.78 24.25 -5.08
C ALA A 274 -1.33 23.87 -3.67
N VAL A 275 -0.94 22.60 -3.51
CA VAL A 275 -0.12 22.18 -2.39
C VAL A 275 1.34 22.35 -2.78
N VAL A 276 2.10 22.99 -1.90
CA VAL A 276 3.55 23.20 -2.06
C VAL A 276 4.30 22.50 -0.93
N GLU A 277 5.45 21.95 -1.28
CA GLU A 277 6.42 21.43 -0.33
C GLU A 277 7.44 22.52 0.01
N MET A 278 7.67 22.76 1.30
CA MET A 278 8.71 23.64 1.80
C MET A 278 10.04 22.88 1.96
N LEU A 279 11.10 23.46 1.42
CA LEU A 279 12.48 22.98 1.54
C LEU A 279 13.16 23.81 2.64
N GLY A 280 13.05 23.33 3.88
CA GLY A 280 13.51 24.09 5.06
C GLY A 280 12.58 25.25 5.44
N LYS A 281 13.13 26.28 6.08
CA LYS A 281 12.34 27.40 6.64
C LYS A 281 11.80 28.39 5.59
N GLU A 282 12.50 28.56 4.48
CA GLU A 282 12.22 29.64 3.52
C GLU A 282 12.19 29.18 2.05
N GLY A 283 12.72 27.99 1.74
CA GLY A 283 12.71 27.41 0.40
C GLY A 283 11.38 26.76 0.08
N MET A 284 10.97 26.82 -1.19
CA MET A 284 9.75 26.20 -1.70
C MET A 284 10.10 25.35 -2.92
N ASN A 285 9.55 24.15 -3.01
CA ASN A 285 9.69 23.28 -4.18
C ASN A 285 8.97 23.93 -5.38
N LEU A 286 9.64 23.95 -6.53
CA LEU A 286 9.08 24.52 -7.77
C LEU A 286 8.05 23.61 -8.42
N TYR A 287 8.05 22.33 -8.03
CA TYR A 287 7.04 21.37 -8.39
C TYR A 287 5.97 21.31 -7.31
N VAL A 288 4.72 21.42 -7.73
CA VAL A 288 3.55 21.59 -6.87
C VAL A 288 2.43 20.67 -7.31
N TRP A 289 1.41 20.51 -6.48
CA TRP A 289 0.22 19.70 -6.78
C TRP A 289 -1.00 20.61 -6.88
N ASP A 290 -1.44 20.91 -8.10
CA ASP A 290 -2.47 21.90 -8.37
C ASP A 290 -3.89 21.33 -8.41
N PHE A 291 -4.83 22.05 -7.82
CA PHE A 291 -6.25 21.69 -7.79
C PHE A 291 -7.13 22.94 -7.85
N GLY A 292 -8.35 22.78 -8.36
CA GLY A 292 -9.36 23.83 -8.33
C GLY A 292 -10.40 23.59 -7.25
N VAL A 293 -11.07 24.65 -6.81
CA VAL A 293 -12.29 24.58 -5.99
C VAL A 293 -13.42 25.14 -6.84
N ASN A 294 -14.36 24.27 -7.22
CA ASN A 294 -15.54 24.65 -7.97
C ASN A 294 -16.65 23.60 -7.74
N PRO A 295 -17.62 23.88 -6.87
CA PRO A 295 -18.77 22.99 -6.62
C PRO A 295 -19.59 22.62 -7.85
N SER A 296 -19.53 23.41 -8.92
CA SER A 296 -20.24 23.19 -10.18
C SER A 296 -19.36 22.60 -11.28
N ALA A 297 -18.16 22.11 -10.93
CA ALA A 297 -17.29 21.43 -11.88
C ALA A 297 -17.94 20.13 -12.41
N PRO A 298 -17.57 19.69 -13.63
CA PRO A 298 -17.81 18.32 -14.05
C PRO A 298 -17.01 17.33 -13.19
N ALA A 299 -17.41 16.06 -13.22
CA ALA A 299 -16.69 14.97 -12.56
C ALA A 299 -15.21 14.92 -12.98
N ASN A 300 -14.33 14.60 -12.03
CA ASN A 300 -12.92 14.32 -12.29
C ASN A 300 -12.79 13.00 -13.07
N VAL A 301 -12.01 13.01 -14.16
CA VAL A 301 -11.94 11.89 -15.11
C VAL A 301 -11.30 10.63 -14.51
N SER A 302 -10.31 10.81 -13.63
CA SER A 302 -9.51 9.72 -13.04
C SER A 302 -9.91 9.40 -11.59
N ALA A 303 -11.09 9.81 -11.16
CA ALA A 303 -11.55 9.65 -9.78
C ALA A 303 -11.70 8.17 -9.38
N TRP A 304 -11.02 7.75 -8.32
CA TRP A 304 -11.23 6.44 -7.71
C TRP A 304 -12.47 6.48 -6.83
N LYS A 305 -13.49 5.73 -7.24
CA LYS A 305 -14.75 5.62 -6.49
C LYS A 305 -14.61 4.57 -5.41
N SER A 306 -15.42 4.69 -4.36
CA SER A 306 -15.49 3.67 -3.32
C SER A 306 -15.78 2.30 -3.93
N VAL A 307 -15.01 1.29 -3.51
CA VAL A 307 -15.42 -0.10 -3.71
C VAL A 307 -16.46 -0.37 -2.63
N PRO A 308 -17.66 -0.88 -2.97
CA PRO A 308 -18.60 -1.33 -1.96
C PRO A 308 -17.88 -2.32 -1.05
N GLU A 309 -17.92 -2.11 0.27
CA GLU A 309 -17.48 -3.13 1.21
C GLU A 309 -18.40 -4.33 1.01
N GLU A 310 -17.99 -5.29 0.18
CA GLU A 310 -18.49 -6.64 0.28
C GLU A 310 -18.21 -7.05 1.72
N LYS A 311 -19.27 -7.09 2.52
CA LYS A 311 -19.24 -7.84 3.77
C LYS A 311 -18.65 -9.17 3.39
N LYS A 312 -17.40 -9.44 3.82
CA LYS A 312 -16.81 -10.77 3.77
C LYS A 312 -17.83 -11.67 4.44
N LYS A 313 -18.71 -12.31 3.65
CA LYS A 313 -19.36 -13.52 4.11
C LYS A 313 -18.16 -14.41 4.39
N ALA A 314 -18.01 -14.81 5.65
CA ALA A 314 -17.12 -15.91 5.95
C ALA A 314 -17.42 -16.98 4.90
N ASP A 315 -16.43 -17.31 4.07
CA ASP A 315 -16.48 -18.49 3.23
C ASP A 315 -16.62 -19.66 4.20
N VAL A 316 -17.87 -19.97 4.54
CA VAL A 316 -18.22 -21.28 5.05
C VAL A 316 -18.24 -22.13 3.81
N PRO A 317 -17.27 -23.05 3.63
CA PRO A 317 -17.31 -23.96 2.48
C PRO A 317 -18.68 -24.66 2.49
N ASP A 318 -19.38 -24.62 1.36
CA ASP A 318 -20.70 -25.26 1.20
C ASP A 318 -20.66 -26.79 1.42
N ASP A 319 -19.47 -27.35 1.55
CA ASP A 319 -19.18 -28.79 1.66
C ASP A 319 -19.55 -29.43 3.00
N LEU A 320 -20.03 -28.68 4.01
CA LEU A 320 -20.49 -29.26 5.28
C LEU A 320 -22.01 -29.44 5.38
N LYS A 321 -22.78 -29.11 4.35
CA LYS A 321 -24.23 -29.41 4.29
C LYS A 321 -24.50 -30.59 3.37
N LYS A 322 -24.20 -31.80 3.83
CA LYS A 322 -24.98 -33.05 3.68
C LYS A 322 -24.07 -34.28 3.77
N ARG A 323 -23.99 -34.88 4.95
CA ARG A 323 -23.86 -36.34 5.06
C ARG A 323 -25.08 -36.85 5.83
N PRO A 324 -25.99 -37.61 5.21
CA PRO A 324 -27.02 -38.31 5.96
C PRO A 324 -26.36 -39.41 6.81
N PRO A 325 -26.93 -39.74 7.98
CA PRO A 325 -26.38 -40.77 8.85
C PRO A 325 -26.45 -42.15 8.16
N GLN A 326 -25.34 -42.88 8.16
CA GLN A 326 -25.30 -44.33 7.99
C GLN A 326 -25.16 -44.98 9.36
#